data_AF-A0A3N5T863-F1
#
_entry.id   AF-A0A3N5T863-F1
#
_cell.length_a   1.000
_cell.length_b   1.000
_cell.length_c   1.000
_cell.angle_alpha   90.00
_cell.angle_beta   90.00
_cell.angle_gamma   90.00
#
_symmetry.space_group_name_H-M   'P 1'
#
loop_
_entity.id
_entity.type
_entity.pdbx_description
1 polymer ?
#
loop_
_entity_poly.entity_id
_entity_poly.type
_entity_poly.pdbx_seq_one_letter_code
_entity_poly.pdbx_strand_id
1 'polypeptide(L)' 'MSSEQNTLAKRVFAICSICGRVRIKNQFWEKVPSELLSAAGTVLSHGICPECTEEHYADLR' A
#
# COMPACT_ATOMS: atom_id res chain seq x y z
N MET A 1 25.36 -1.02 28.23
CA MET A 1 25.36 -1.27 26.77
C MET A 1 23.97 -1.76 26.41
N SER A 2 23.02 -0.86 26.19
CA SER A 2 21.65 -1.19 25.82
C SER A 2 21.62 -1.58 24.35
N SER A 3 21.61 -2.88 24.06
CA SER A 3 21.34 -3.42 22.74
C SER A 3 19.86 -3.21 22.41
N GLU A 4 19.57 -2.09 21.75
CA GLU A 4 18.26 -1.82 21.16
C GLU A 4 18.04 -2.82 20.01
N GLN A 5 17.29 -3.88 20.29
CA GLN A 5 16.89 -4.84 19.28
C GLN A 5 15.79 -4.20 18.41
N ASN A 6 16.18 -3.70 17.24
CA ASN A 6 15.27 -3.18 16.23
C ASN A 6 14.45 -4.34 15.63
N THR A 7 13.32 -4.67 16.25
CA THR A 7 12.31 -5.55 15.65
C THR A 7 11.83 -4.91 14.35
N LEU A 8 12.14 -5.55 13.21
CA LEU A 8 11.57 -5.24 11.90
C LEU A 8 10.05 -5.31 11.98
N ALA A 9 9.40 -4.17 12.21
CA ALA A 9 7.94 -4.08 12.19
C ALA A 9 7.47 -4.53 10.80
N LYS A 10 6.60 -5.56 10.75
CA LYS A 10 5.94 -5.97 9.51
C LYS A 10 5.23 -4.74 8.94
N ARG A 11 5.72 -4.23 7.81
CA ARG A 11 5.08 -3.12 7.10
C ARG A 11 3.88 -3.69 6.35
N VAL A 12 2.71 -3.12 6.61
CA VAL A 12 1.48 -3.42 5.86
C VAL A 12 1.26 -2.28 4.89
N PHE A 13 1.13 -2.58 3.60
CA PHE A 13 0.77 -1.59 2.58
C PHE A 13 -0.64 -1.82 2.08
N ALA A 14 -1.36 -0.74 1.75
CA ALA A 14 -2.65 -0.85 1.08
C ALA A 14 -2.45 -0.96 -0.44
N ILE A 15 -3.05 -1.94 -1.09
CA ILE A 15 -3.17 -2.06 -2.54
C ILE A 15 -4.58 -1.62 -2.98
N CYS A 16 -4.65 -0.88 -4.09
CA CYS A 16 -5.91 -0.43 -4.64
C CYS A 16 -6.62 -1.62 -5.27
N SER A 17 -7.84 -1.89 -4.84
CA SER A 17 -8.64 -3.03 -5.28
C SER A 17 -9.12 -2.90 -6.74
N ILE A 18 -8.94 -1.71 -7.34
CA ILE A 18 -9.36 -1.41 -8.71
C ILE A 18 -8.14 -1.41 -9.64
N CYS A 19 -7.15 -0.56 -9.39
CA CYS A 19 -6.00 -0.39 -10.30
C CYS A 19 -4.71 -1.12 -9.86
N GLY A 20 -4.70 -1.77 -8.70
CA GLY A 20 -3.53 -2.52 -8.20
C GLY A 20 -2.33 -1.68 -7.76
N ARG A 21 -2.42 -0.34 -7.78
CA ARG A 21 -1.37 0.53 -7.23
C ARG A 21 -1.27 0.36 -5.72
N VAL A 22 -0.07 0.51 -5.16
CA VAL A 22 0.23 0.35 -3.73
C VAL A 22 0.48 1.71 -3.10
N ARG A 23 -0.06 1.93 -1.90
CA ARG A 23 0.12 3.18 -1.13
C ARG A 23 1.49 3.20 -0.47
N ILE A 24 2.39 4.03 -0.99
CA ILE A 24 3.78 4.15 -0.50
C ILE A 24 3.89 5.20 0.61
N LYS A 25 3.15 6.30 0.49
CA LYS A 25 3.05 7.39 1.48
C LYS A 25 1.68 8.04 1.37
N ASN A 26 1.32 8.89 2.33
CA ASN A 26 0.00 9.54 2.34
C ASN A 26 -0.34 10.15 0.97
N GLN A 27 -1.51 9.75 0.45
CA GLN A 27 -2.08 10.13 -0.86
C GLN A 27 -1.27 9.72 -2.10
N PHE A 28 -0.14 9.02 -1.94
CA PHE A 28 0.72 8.62 -3.05
C PHE A 28 0.62 7.12 -3.32
N TRP A 29 0.14 6.79 -4.51
CA TRP A 29 -0.12 5.43 -4.98
C TRP A 29 0.72 5.15 -6.22
N GLU A 30 1.51 4.08 -6.18
CA GLU A 30 2.49 3.75 -7.22
C GLU A 30 2.28 2.33 -7.74
N LYS A 31 2.65 2.09 -9.00
CA LYS A 31 2.66 0.73 -9.54
C LYS A 31 3.94 0.04 -9.09
N VAL A 32 3.80 -0.95 -8.22
CA VAL A 32 4.93 -1.72 -7.71
C VAL A 32 4.91 -3.11 -8.34
N PRO A 33 6.04 -3.60 -8.89
CA PRO A 33 6.14 -4.97 -9.36
C PRO A 33 5.80 -5.98 -8.25
N SER A 34 5.02 -6.99 -8.59
CA SER A 34 4.55 -8.00 -7.64
C SER A 34 5.70 -8.81 -7.01
N GLU A 35 6.77 -9.00 -7.77
CA GLU A 35 8.00 -9.67 -7.39
C GLU A 35 8.71 -8.92 -6.26
N LEU A 36 8.68 -7.59 -6.30
CA LEU A 36 9.28 -6.76 -5.25
C LEU A 36 8.45 -6.81 -3.96
N LEU A 37 7.11 -6.80 -4.08
CA LEU A 37 6.21 -6.95 -2.93
C LEU A 37 6.40 -8.31 -2.24
N SER A 38 6.53 -9.37 -3.04
CA SER A 38 6.80 -10.73 -2.57
C SER A 38 8.18 -10.85 -1.92
N ALA A 39 9.23 -10.33 -2.57
CA ALA A 39 10.59 -10.37 -2.04
C ALA A 39 10.76 -9.57 -0.73
N ALA A 40 10.00 -8.49 -0.58
CA ALA A 40 9.98 -7.68 0.64
C ALA A 40 9.19 -8.33 1.80
N GLY A 41 8.54 -9.49 1.58
CA GLY A 41 7.74 -10.16 2.60
C GLY A 41 6.59 -9.29 3.13
N THR A 42 6.09 -8.38 2.29
CA THR A 42 5.09 -7.40 2.71
C THR A 42 3.70 -8.01 2.73
N VAL A 43 2.92 -7.71 3.78
CA VAL A 43 1.48 -8.00 3.80
C VAL A 43 0.72 -6.86 3.13
N LEU A 44 -0.20 -7.20 2.23
CA LEU A 44 -1.07 -6.25 1.56
C LEU A 44 -2.45 -6.20 2.23
N SER A 45 -2.94 -5.00 2.52
CA SER A 45 -4.35 -4.73 2.80
C SER A 45 -5.03 -4.14 1.57
N HIS A 46 -6.36 -4.17 1.51
CA HIS A 46 -7.11 -3.58 0.40
C HIS A 46 -7.57 -2.15 0.72
N GLY A 47 -7.53 -1.29 -0.29
CA GLY A 47 -8.06 0.07 -0.26
C GLY A 47 -8.48 0.54 -1.65
N ILE A 48 -8.78 1.83 -1.78
CA ILE A 48 -9.11 2.48 -3.05
C ILE A 48 -8.29 3.79 -3.12
N CYS A 49 -7.58 4.01 -4.23
CA CYS A 49 -6.81 5.23 -4.42
C CYS A 49 -7.72 6.41 -4.83
N PRO A 50 -7.35 7.68 -4.53
CA PRO A 50 -8.17 8.84 -4.83
C PRO A 50 -8.66 8.91 -6.28
N GLU A 51 -7.78 8.57 -7.24
CA GLU A 51 -8.12 8.55 -8.67
C GLU A 51 -9.25 7.56 -8.98
N CYS A 52 -9.18 6.33 -8.46
CA CYS A 52 -10.26 5.35 -8.61
C CYS A 52 -11.51 5.72 -7.80
N THR A 53 -11.38 6.42 -6.67
CA THR A 53 -12.54 6.98 -5.96
C THR A 53 -13.25 8.01 -6.82
N GLU A 54 -12.50 8.89 -7.49
CA GLU A 54 -13.04 9.90 -8.40
C GLU A 54 -13.65 9.30 -9.66
N GLU A 55 -13.03 8.27 -10.22
CA GLU A 55 -13.51 7.66 -11.46
C GLU A 55 -14.75 6.78 -11.24
N HIS A 56 -14.79 6.00 -10.16
CA HIS A 56 -15.81 4.97 -9.97
C HIS A 56 -16.82 5.27 -8.87
N TYR A 57 -16.57 6.25 -8.01
CA TYR A 57 -17.42 6.61 -6.87
C TYR A 57 -17.62 8.12 -6.74
N ALA A 58 -17.50 8.89 -7.84
CA ALA A 58 -17.77 10.33 -7.85
C ALA A 58 -19.14 10.67 -7.25
N ASP A 59 -20.15 9.84 -7.52
CA ASP A 59 -21.53 10.06 -7.11
C ASP A 59 -21.79 9.83 -5.62
N LEU A 60 -20.80 9.30 -4.87
CA LEU A 60 -20.91 9.05 -3.43
C LEU A 60 -20.30 10.18 -2.58
N ARG A 61 -19.87 11.29 -3.19
CA ARG A 61 -19.31 12.46 -2.49
C ARG A 61 -20.37 13.44 -2.00
#